data_AF-A0A9Q3ZGG5-F1
#
_entry.id   AF-A0A9Q3ZGG5-F1
#
_cell.length_a   1.000
_cell.length_b   1.000
_cell.length_c   1.000
_cell.angle_alpha   90.00
_cell.angle_beta   90.00
_cell.angle_gamma   90.00
#
_symmetry.space_group_name_H-M   'P 1'
#
loop_
_entity.id
_entity.type
_entity.pdbx_description
1 polymer ?
#
loop_
_entity_poly.entity_id
_entity_poly.type
_entity_poly.pdbx_seq_one_letter_code
_entity_poly.pdbx_strand_id
1 'polypeptide(L)' 'MSRTSLSRSPGSGDFNDAALVDEQGREIPITEAMILKACRELEQAWRYPRQADRKAG' A
#
# COMPACT_ATOMS: atom_id res chain seq x y z
N MET A 1 -17.29 -19.54 3.75
CA MET A 1 -16.42 -18.35 3.92
C MET A 1 -17.31 -17.12 3.97
N SER A 2 -17.71 -16.71 5.16
CA SER A 2 -18.62 -15.58 5.36
C SER A 2 -17.87 -14.29 5.10
N ARG A 3 -18.26 -13.56 4.06
CA ARG A 3 -17.77 -12.19 3.80
C ARG A 3 -18.22 -11.34 4.98
N THR A 4 -17.28 -10.86 5.78
CA THR A 4 -17.56 -9.95 6.88
C THR A 4 -18.16 -8.68 6.29
N SER A 5 -19.47 -8.55 6.41
CA SER A 5 -20.20 -7.33 6.10
C SER A 5 -19.76 -6.28 7.11
N LEU A 6 -18.83 -5.40 6.74
CA LEU A 6 -18.53 -4.18 7.48
C LEU A 6 -19.80 -3.31 7.43
N SER A 7 -20.61 -3.42 8.48
CA SER A 7 -21.76 -2.57 8.76
C SER A 7 -21.28 -1.13 8.89
N ARG A 8 -21.35 -0.38 7.79
CA ARG A 8 -21.00 1.04 7.75
C ARG A 8 -22.06 1.82 8.53
N SER A 9 -21.76 2.10 9.80
CA SER A 9 -22.63 2.88 10.68
C SER A 9 -22.36 4.37 10.43
N PRO A 10 -23.39 5.19 10.11
CA PRO A 10 -23.21 6.61 9.87
C PRO A 10 -23.01 7.31 11.21
N GLY A 11 -21.75 7.57 11.58
CA GLY A 11 -21.40 8.30 12.81
C GLY A 11 -20.04 7.95 13.42
N SER A 12 -19.44 6.83 13.01
CA SER A 12 -18.09 6.43 13.36
C SER A 12 -17.19 6.74 12.17
N GLY A 13 -16.32 7.74 12.31
CA GLY A 13 -15.40 8.19 11.25
C GLY A 13 -14.77 7.00 10.54
N ASP A 14 -14.73 7.08 9.21
CA ASP A 14 -14.34 5.99 8.31
C ASP A 14 -12.94 5.49 8.67
N PHE A 15 -12.87 4.50 9.56
CA PHE A 15 -11.63 3.84 9.91
C PHE A 15 -11.17 3.05 8.69
N ASN A 16 -10.11 3.53 8.06
CA ASN A 16 -9.45 2.83 6.96
C ASN A 16 -8.45 1.88 7.64
N ASP A 17 -8.70 0.57 7.62
CA ASP A 17 -7.88 -0.46 8.29
C ASP A 17 -6.35 -0.23 8.16
N ALA A 18 -5.91 0.41 7.07
CA ALA A 18 -4.62 1.08 6.98
C ALA A 18 -4.74 2.45 6.27
N ALA A 19 -3.96 3.44 6.74
CA ALA A 19 -3.86 4.79 6.17
C ALA A 19 -2.40 5.27 6.20
N LEU A 20 -2.07 6.24 5.33
CA LEU A 20 -0.85 7.02 5.51
C LEU A 20 -1.09 8.09 6.57
N VAL A 21 -0.07 8.44 7.34
CA VAL A 21 -0.16 9.56 8.30
C VAL A 21 0.67 10.71 7.76
N ASP A 22 0.05 11.88 7.61
CA ASP A 22 0.76 13.10 7.17
C ASP A 22 1.51 13.79 8.33
N GLU A 23 2.23 14.85 8.00
CA GLU A 23 3.02 15.63 8.98
C GLU A 23 2.16 16.30 10.06
N GLN A 24 0.86 16.47 9.81
CA GLN A 24 -0.11 17.04 10.75
C GLN A 24 -0.81 15.95 11.57
N GLY A 25 -0.43 14.68 11.39
CA GLY A 25 -1.01 13.53 12.09
C GLY A 25 -2.37 13.10 11.55
N ARG A 26 -2.75 13.53 10.34
CA ARG A 26 -4.03 13.12 9.72
C ARG A 26 -3.85 11.81 8.98
N GLU A 27 -4.86 10.96 9.09
CA GLU A 27 -4.95 9.75 8.29
C GLU A 27 -5.42 10.06 6.87
N ILE A 28 -4.61 9.68 5.88
CA ILE A 28 -4.92 9.73 4.46
C ILE A 28 -5.25 8.30 4.01
N PRO A 29 -6.49 8.02 3.56
CA PRO A 29 -6.87 6.72 3.06
C PRO A 29 -5.96 6.25 1.92
N ILE A 30 -5.51 5.00 1.96
CA ILE A 30 -4.75 4.41 0.85
C ILE A 30 -5.73 4.12 -0.28
N THR A 31 -5.57 4.83 -1.40
CA THR A 31 -6.43 4.67 -2.58
C THR A 31 -5.83 3.72 -3.61
N GLU A 32 -6.67 3.19 -4.50
CA GLU A 32 -6.22 2.38 -5.64
C GLU A 32 -5.20 3.14 -6.51
N ALA A 33 -5.41 4.44 -6.73
CA ALA A 33 -4.49 5.27 -7.51
C ALA A 33 -3.07 5.32 -6.89
N MET A 34 -2.97 5.34 -5.56
CA MET A 34 -1.70 5.29 -4.84
C MET A 34 -1.01 3.94 -5.00
N ILE A 35 -1.77 2.84 -4.89
CA ILE A 35 -1.27 1.48 -5.10
C ILE A 35 -0.71 1.33 -6.52
N LEU A 36 -1.48 1.73 -7.53
CA LEU A 36 -1.06 1.66 -8.94
C LEU A 36 0.17 2.50 -9.23
N LYS A 37 0.31 3.68 -8.60
CA LYS A 37 1.50 4.51 -8.71
C LYS A 37 2.73 3.77 -8.16
N ALA A 38 2.62 3.21 -6.95
CA ALA A 38 3.70 2.45 -6.32
C ALA A 38 4.12 1.23 -7.16
N CYS A 39 3.16 0.46 -7.71
CA CYS A 39 3.47 -0.66 -8.58
C CYS A 39 4.27 -0.23 -9.82
N ARG A 40 3.88 0.86 -10.50
CA ARG A 40 4.60 1.40 -11.66
C ARG A 40 6.02 1.86 -11.32
N GLU A 41 6.20 2.47 -10.15
CA GLU A 41 7.53 2.88 -9.68
C GLU A 41 8.41 1.67 -9.38
N LEU A 42 7.84 0.62 -8.76
CA LEU A 42 8.54 -0.64 -8.49
C LEU A 42 8.94 -1.36 -9.78
N GLU A 43 8.09 -1.42 -10.79
CA GLU A 43 8.41 -2.01 -12.09
C GLU A 43 9.62 -1.34 -12.76
N GLN A 44 9.78 -0.03 -12.60
CA GLN A 44 10.91 0.72 -13.15
C GLN A 44 12.17 0.57 -12.32
N ALA A 45 12.03 0.54 -10.99
CA ALA A 45 13.14 0.44 -10.05
C ALA A 45 13.69 -0.99 -9.91
N TRP A 46 12.86 -2.00 -10.19
CA TRP A 46 13.24 -3.40 -10.07
C TRP A 46 14.29 -3.79 -11.11
N ARG A 47 15.52 -3.94 -10.61
CA ARG A 47 16.63 -4.49 -11.37
C ARG A 47 16.94 -5.88 -10.82
N TYR A 48 16.71 -6.90 -11.64
CA TYR A 48 17.07 -8.26 -11.26
C TYR A 48 18.59 -8.33 -11.02
N PRO A 49 19.07 -8.90 -9.89
CA PRO A 49 20.50 -9.06 -9.65
C PRO A 49 21.09 -9.86 -10.82
N ARG A 50 22.16 -9.34 -11.43
CA ARG A 50 22.79 -10.02 -12.56
C ARG A 50 23.48 -11.26 -12.00
N GLN A 51 23.46 -12.36 -12.73
CA GLN A 51 24.09 -13.62 -12.29
C GLN A 51 25.58 -13.47 -11.93
N ALA A 52 26.26 -12.42 -12.43
CA ALA A 52 27.63 -12.06 -12.05
C ALA A 52 27.79 -11.64 -10.57
N ASP A 53 26.73 -11.13 -9.93
CA ASP A 53 26.73 -10.74 -8.52
C ASP A 53 26.64 -11.96 -7.57
N ARG A 54 26.40 -13.16 -8.12
CA ARG A 54 26.24 -14.42 -7.36
C ARG A 54 27.53 -15.23 -7.25
N LYS A 55 28.64 -14.81 -7.90
CA LYS A 55 29.93 -15.54 -7.90
C LYS A 55 31.08 -14.82 -7.16
N ALA A 56 30.75 -13.92 -6.23
CA ALA A 56 31.69 -13.42 -5.23
C ALA A 56 31.19 -13.86 -3.84
N GLY A 57 31.41 -15.14 -3.52
CA GLY A 57 31.07 -15.77 -2.25
C GLY A 57 31.73 -17.13 -2.18
#